data_AF-A0A515A9A8-F1
#
_entry.id   AF-A0A515A9A8-F1
#
_cell.length_a   1.000
_cell.length_b   1.000
_cell.length_c   1.000
_cell.angle_alpha   90.00
_cell.angle_beta   90.00
_cell.angle_gamma   90.00
#
_symmetry.space_group_name_H-M   'P 1'
#
loop_
_entity.id
_entity.type
_entity.pdbx_description
1 polymer ?
#
loop_
_entity_poly.entity_id
_entity_poly.type
_entity_poly.pdbx_seq_one_letter_code
_entity_poly.pdbx_strand_id
1 'polypeptide(L)' 'MATSQPIPSKLSNLQMELLKLYPYAVSDTELTEIRLLLADYFAKKIDSEMNQLWQEKGWNEQTIEGWKNEHMRSRTA' A
#
# COMPACT_ATOMS: atom_id res chain seq x y z
N MET A 1 -13.10 -13.95 -11.77
CA MET A 1 -13.22 -14.98 -10.71
C MET A 1 -12.83 -14.32 -9.41
N ALA A 2 -13.77 -14.11 -8.48
CA ALA A 2 -13.47 -13.54 -7.18
C ALA A 2 -12.85 -14.64 -6.30
N THR A 3 -11.57 -14.51 -5.97
CA THR A 3 -10.89 -15.45 -5.08
C THR A 3 -11.43 -15.27 -3.66
N SER A 4 -12.23 -16.23 -3.19
CA SER A 4 -12.67 -16.32 -1.80
C SER A 4 -11.45 -16.57 -0.90
N GLN A 5 -10.90 -15.52 -0.31
CA GLN A 5 -9.88 -15.65 0.74
C GLN A 5 -10.54 -16.25 2.00
N PRO A 6 -9.96 -17.27 2.64
CA PRO A 6 -10.50 -17.83 3.88
C PRO A 6 -10.48 -16.76 4.97
N ILE A 7 -11.62 -16.54 5.62
CA ILE A 7 -11.72 -15.57 6.72
C ILE A 7 -10.78 -16.05 7.84
N PRO A 8 -9.75 -15.28 8.22
CA PRO A 8 -8.85 -15.67 9.29
C PRO A 8 -9.65 -15.82 10.60
N SER A 9 -9.47 -16.95 11.29
CA SER A 9 -10.21 -17.28 12.52
C SER A 9 -9.79 -16.42 13.73
N LYS A 10 -8.75 -15.60 13.57
CA LYS A 10 -8.24 -14.67 14.58
C LYS A 10 -8.00 -13.32 13.94
N LEU A 11 -8.31 -12.26 14.69
CA LEU A 11 -8.02 -10.89 14.29
C LEU A 11 -6.51 -10.67 14.16
N SER A 12 -6.11 -9.84 13.20
CA SER A 12 -4.73 -9.37 13.10
C SER A 12 -4.39 -8.47 14.30
N ASN A 13 -3.09 -8.30 14.55
CA ASN A 13 -2.60 -7.36 15.56
C ASN A 13 -3.12 -5.93 15.33
N LEU A 14 -3.16 -5.46 14.08
CA LEU A 14 -3.70 -4.14 13.74
C LEU A 14 -5.20 -4.04 14.07
N GLN A 15 -5.98 -5.08 13.71
CA GLN A 15 -7.40 -5.12 14.05
C GLN A 15 -7.61 -5.09 15.57
N MET A 16 -6.81 -5.82 16.33
CA MET A 16 -6.87 -5.82 17.80
C MET A 16 -6.57 -4.43 18.39
N GLU A 17 -5.59 -3.69 17.86
CA GLU A 17 -5.30 -2.34 18.35
C GLU A 17 -6.38 -1.32 18.00
N LEU A 18 -7.00 -1.43 16.84
CA LEU A 18 -8.12 -0.57 16.50
C LEU A 18 -9.33 -0.82 17.42
N LEU A 19 -9.57 -2.08 17.83
CA LEU A 19 -10.64 -2.39 18.79
C LEU A 19 -10.43 -1.74 20.16
N LYS A 20 -9.17 -1.50 20.57
CA LYS A 20 -8.88 -0.79 21.83
C LYS A 20 -9.34 0.67 21.80
N LEU A 21 -9.64 1.23 20.62
CA LEU A 21 -10.15 2.60 20.47
C LEU A 21 -11.65 2.72 20.73
N TYR A 22 -12.41 1.62 20.65
CA TYR A 22 -13.87 1.63 20.81
C TYR A 22 -14.40 2.23 22.12
N PRO A 23 -13.75 2.07 23.28
CA PRO A 23 -14.21 2.70 24.52
C PRO A 23 -14.18 4.23 24.48
N TYR A 24 -13.41 4.84 23.58
CA TYR A 24 -13.19 6.29 23.55
C TYR A 24 -14.21 7.05 22.68
N ALA A 25 -15.24 6.38 22.15
CA ALA A 25 -16.29 6.99 21.33
C ALA A 25 -15.72 7.93 20.24
N VAL A 26 -14.73 7.43 19.49
CA VAL A 26 -14.03 8.14 18.42
C VAL A 26 -15.06 8.74 17.46
N SER A 27 -15.00 10.06 17.26
CA SER A 27 -15.86 10.76 16.31
C SER A 27 -15.51 10.40 14.87
N ASP A 28 -16.43 10.62 13.93
CA ASP A 28 -16.18 10.39 12.50
C ASP A 28 -14.99 11.19 11.96
N THR A 29 -14.75 12.38 12.54
CA THR A 29 -13.59 13.23 12.23
C THR A 29 -12.30 12.55 12.66
N GLU A 30 -12.19 12.13 13.91
CA GLU A 30 -11.00 11.44 14.43
C GLU A 30 -10.76 10.11 13.70
N LEU A 31 -11.82 9.38 13.34
CA LEU A 31 -11.71 8.17 12.52
C LEU A 31 -11.12 8.48 11.14
N THR A 32 -11.48 9.62 10.55
CA THR A 32 -10.90 10.09 9.29
C THR A 32 -9.44 10.46 9.45
N GLU A 33 -9.07 11.11 10.54
CA GLU A 33 -7.67 11.45 10.86
C GLU A 33 -6.82 10.19 11.05
N ILE A 34 -7.33 9.16 11.75
CA ILE A 34 -6.66 7.87 11.91
C ILE A 34 -6.43 7.21 10.54
N ARG A 35 -7.42 7.24 9.63
CA ARG A 35 -7.25 6.74 8.26
C ARG A 35 -6.15 7.48 7.51
N LEU A 36 -6.11 8.81 7.62
CA LEU A 36 -5.08 9.63 6.98
C LEU A 36 -3.69 9.34 7.55
N LEU A 37 -3.57 9.17 8.87
CA LEU A 37 -2.32 8.82 9.53
C LEU A 37 -1.77 7.47 9.02
N LEU A 38 -2.64 6.46 8.89
CA LEU A 38 -2.26 5.16 8.33
C LEU A 38 -1.85 5.27 6.86
N ALA A 39 -2.60 6.04 6.06
CA ALA A 39 -2.29 6.24 4.65
C ALA A 39 -0.93 6.92 4.45
N ASP A 40 -0.66 7.98 5.20
CA ASP A 40 0.61 8.71 5.16
C ASP A 40 1.79 7.82 5.59
N TYR A 41 1.63 7.02 6.64
CA TYR A 41 2.65 6.05 7.07
C TYR A 41 3.00 5.07 5.95
N PHE A 42 2.00 4.44 5.32
CA PHE A 42 2.25 3.48 4.25
C PHE A 42 2.81 4.14 2.99
N ALA A 43 2.36 5.34 2.62
CA ALA A 43 2.91 6.09 1.50
C ALA A 43 4.42 6.34 1.70
N LYS A 44 4.80 6.87 2.87
CA LYS A 44 6.22 7.09 3.22
C LYS A 44 7.04 5.80 3.20
N LYS A 45 6.46 4.70 3.68
CA LYS A 45 7.13 3.38 3.66
C LYS A 45 7.37 2.91 2.22
N ILE A 46 6.35 3.02 1.37
CA ILE A 46 6.45 2.66 -0.06
C ILE A 46 7.50 3.52 -0.75
N ASP A 47 7.49 4.83 -0.54
CA ASP A 47 8.49 5.74 -1.11
C ASP A 47 9.91 5.37 -0.68
N SER A 48 10.11 5.07 0.61
CA SER A 48 11.40 4.63 1.13
C SER A 48 11.86 3.31 0.51
N GLU A 49 10.97 2.32 0.43
CA GLU A 49 11.28 1.01 -0.14
C GLU A 49 11.56 1.11 -1.64
N MET A 50 10.80 1.93 -2.36
CA MET A 50 11.00 2.17 -3.80
C MET A 50 12.30 2.92 -4.07
N ASN A 51 12.65 3.90 -3.24
CA ASN A 51 13.95 4.57 -3.32
C ASN A 51 15.11 3.59 -3.07
N GLN A 52 14.99 2.70 -2.09
CA GLN A 52 16.00 1.67 -1.84
C GLN A 52 16.12 0.72 -3.04
N LEU A 53 14.99 0.22 -3.55
CA LEU A 53 14.95 -0.67 -4.70
C LEU A 53 15.53 -0.01 -5.96
N TRP A 54 15.25 1.29 -6.15
CA TRP A 54 15.78 2.11 -7.23
C TRP A 54 17.30 2.11 -7.25
N GLN A 55 17.92 2.31 -6.08
CA GLN A 55 19.37 2.29 -5.92
C GLN A 55 19.94 0.87 -6.10
N GLU A 56 19.35 -0.13 -5.44
CA GLU A 56 19.82 -1.53 -5.49
C GLU A 56 19.78 -2.11 -6.91
N LYS A 57 18.77 -1.75 -7.69
CA LYS A 57 18.63 -2.20 -9.09
C LYS A 57 19.40 -1.34 -10.08
N GLY A 58 20.06 -0.27 -9.62
CA GLY A 58 20.78 0.68 -10.47
C GLY A 58 19.86 1.34 -11.49
N TRP A 59 18.59 1.51 -11.14
CA TRP A 59 17.62 2.14 -12.03
C TRP A 59 18.01 3.59 -12.28
N ASN A 60 17.79 4.03 -13.51
CA ASN A 60 18.15 5.35 -13.98
C ASN A 60 17.14 5.79 -15.05
N GLU A 61 17.38 6.95 -15.65
CA GLU A 61 16.49 7.51 -16.67
C GLU A 61 16.33 6.59 -17.90
N GLN A 62 17.34 5.78 -18.23
CA GLN A 62 17.24 4.77 -19.30
C GLN A 62 16.31 3.61 -18.93
N THR A 63 16.20 3.29 -17.63
CA THR A 63 15.25 2.29 -17.13
C THR A 63 13.81 2.76 -17.35
N ILE A 64 13.54 4.04 -17.07
CA ILE A 64 12.23 4.66 -17.29
C ILE A 64 11.86 4.67 -18.77
N GLU A 65 12.80 5.08 -19.64
CA GLU A 65 12.59 5.04 -21.09
C GLU A 65 12.40 3.61 -21.60
N GLY A 66 13.05 2.61 -20.98
CA GLY A 66 12.83 1.19 -21.23
C GLY A 66 11.37 0.78 -20.94
N TRP A 67 10.87 1.07 -19.74
CA TRP A 67 9.50 0.73 -19.32
C TRP A 67 8.42 1.42 -20.16
N LYS A 68 8.65 2.68 -20.54
CA LYS A 68 7.76 3.45 -21.43
C LYS A 68 7.57 2.76 -22.79
N ASN A 69 8.63 2.12 -23.30
CA ASN A 69 8.58 1.37 -24.56
C ASN A 69 8.09 -0.08 -24.37
N GLU A 70 8.12 -0.62 -23.15
CA GLU A 70 7.70 -1.99 -22.83
C GLU A 70 6.16 -2.17 -22.84
N HIS A 71 5.40 -1.09 -22.59
CA HIS A 71 3.93 -1.09 -22.69
C HIS A 71 3.38 -1.11 -24.14
N MET A 72 4.22 -1.08 -25.18
CA MET A 72 3.79 -1.22 -26.59
C MET A 72 3.70 -2.68 -27.08
N ARG A 73 3.36 -3.62 -26.19
CA ARG A 73 2.96 -4.98 -26.57
C ARG A 73 1.47 -5.25 -26.29
N SER A 74 0.59 -4.39 -26.77
CA SER A 74 -0.67 -4.91 -27.33
C SER A 74 -0.34 -5.50 -28.70
N ARG A 75 0.05 -6.77 -28.72
CA ARG A 75 0.15 -7.51 -29.97
C ARG A 75 -1.27 -7.60 -30.54
N THR A 76 -1.62 -6.69 -31.43
CA THR A 76 -2.54 -6.97 -32.53
C THR A 76 -2.00 -8.17 -33.29
N ALA A 77 -2.71 -9.30 -33.17
CA ALA A 77 -2.81 -10.37 -34.15
C ALA A 77 -4.06 -11.20 -33.80
#